data_AF-A0A8J2Q3K1-F1
#
_entry.id   AF-A0A8J2Q3K1-F1
#
_cell.length_a   1.000
_cell.length_b   1.000
_cell.length_c   1.000
_cell.angle_alpha   90.00
_cell.angle_beta   90.00
_cell.angle_gamma   90.00
#
_symmetry.space_group_name_H-M   'P 1'
#
loop_
_entity.id
_entity.type
_entity.pdbx_description
1 polymer ?
#
loop_
_entity_poly.entity_id
_entity_poly.type
_entity_poly.pdbx_seq_one_letter_code
_entity_poly.pdbx_strand_id
1 'polypeptide(L)'
;MWKDKRMVELFVLLLLAVVLSGNFVCSLQMKNNLAFVKLFGIEQFMLISLSHCHLITEEMSPLNACPYHSIIHMSGLSNQYNCSDLTLHLILRDNEVPKVLILGAKRIYGNLIAQQLQISLPGQKRSFTHMHVNLESSYYYIGNNVLQKQVIATLFDNNERMLYVLRNITLSDGYFTLECISFYMQFISNGRLNFFELNTFRNIHPSNNERILWTEDPYHHKFYYVKKRTDNKIIIYSIPCEDIMQTLLDGKPGKPVQIFREANLRHLSVSRGVAIIDILDNGNVKQLIT
;
A
#
# COMPACT_ATOMS: atom_id res chain seq x y z
N MET A 1 44.46 24.42 -48.04
CA MET A 1 44.42 24.73 -46.60
C MET A 1 42.98 24.90 -46.06
N TRP A 2 42.01 24.05 -46.48
CA TRP A 2 40.57 24.22 -46.12
C TRP A 2 39.83 22.87 -45.89
N LYS A 3 40.53 21.74 -45.71
CA LYS A 3 39.90 20.42 -45.55
C LYS A 3 39.83 19.90 -44.09
N ASP A 4 40.60 20.46 -43.16
CA ASP A 4 40.67 19.89 -41.79
C ASP A 4 39.63 20.45 -40.81
N LYS A 5 39.14 21.68 -40.99
CA LYS A 5 38.15 22.26 -40.06
C LYS A 5 36.78 21.55 -40.12
N ARG A 6 36.34 21.11 -41.29
CA ARG A 6 35.04 20.43 -41.45
C ARG A 6 35.03 19.02 -40.85
N MET A 7 36.14 18.29 -40.89
CA MET A 7 36.21 16.97 -40.24
C MET A 7 36.17 17.07 -38.72
N VAL A 8 36.82 18.10 -38.14
CA VAL A 8 36.77 18.34 -36.69
C VAL A 8 35.37 18.78 -36.26
N GLU A 9 34.70 19.66 -37.02
CA GLU A 9 33.29 20.03 -36.75
C GLU A 9 32.33 18.83 -36.86
N LEU A 10 32.51 17.95 -37.85
CA LEU A 10 31.72 16.72 -37.98
C LEU A 10 31.99 15.72 -36.85
N PHE A 11 33.23 15.62 -36.35
CA PHE A 11 33.56 14.75 -35.22
C PHE A 11 33.02 15.30 -33.90
N VAL A 12 33.07 16.62 -33.70
CA VAL A 12 32.49 17.28 -32.51
C VAL A 12 30.97 17.22 -32.55
N LEU A 13 30.33 17.35 -33.73
CA LEU A 13 28.89 17.13 -33.89
C LEU A 13 28.49 15.66 -33.71
N LEU A 14 29.31 14.69 -34.13
CA LEU A 14 29.06 13.28 -33.85
C LEU A 14 29.23 12.95 -32.36
N LEU A 15 30.25 13.51 -31.69
CA LEU A 15 30.46 13.35 -30.25
C LEU A 15 29.36 14.05 -29.44
N LEU A 16 28.92 15.24 -29.83
CA LEU A 16 27.75 15.90 -29.24
C LEU A 16 26.46 15.12 -29.53
N ALA A 17 26.28 14.56 -30.72
CA ALA A 17 25.13 13.72 -31.04
C ALA A 17 25.15 12.41 -30.26
N VAL A 18 26.32 11.79 -30.02
CA VAL A 18 26.48 10.57 -29.22
C VAL A 18 26.36 10.84 -27.72
N VAL A 19 26.84 11.99 -27.22
CA VAL A 19 26.71 12.42 -25.83
C VAL A 19 25.29 12.95 -25.52
N LEU A 20 24.60 13.54 -26.50
CA LEU A 20 23.18 13.92 -26.39
C LEU A 20 22.23 12.76 -26.68
N SER A 21 22.62 11.75 -27.48
CA SER A 21 21.84 10.51 -27.66
C SER A 21 22.07 9.51 -26.53
N GLY A 22 23.14 9.65 -25.75
CA GLY A 22 23.41 8.84 -24.55
C GLY A 22 22.50 9.16 -23.36
N ASN A 23 21.73 10.25 -23.42
CA ASN A 23 20.81 10.68 -22.36
C ASN A 23 19.33 10.42 -22.67
N PHE A 24 19.01 9.66 -23.72
CA PHE A 24 17.63 9.31 -24.08
C PHE A 24 17.50 7.85 -24.49
N VAL A 25 17.60 6.94 -23.52
CA VAL A 25 16.99 5.60 -23.62
C VAL A 25 16.12 5.35 -22.40
N CYS A 26 15.14 6.24 -22.22
CA CYS A 26 13.92 5.92 -21.49
C CYS A 26 12.67 6.47 -22.18
N SER A 27 12.77 6.85 -23.46
CA SER A 27 11.61 7.23 -24.26
C SER A 27 11.66 6.49 -25.58
N LEU A 28 10.84 5.43 -25.70
CA LEU A 28 10.01 5.24 -26.90
C LEU A 28 8.97 4.09 -26.77
N GLN A 29 8.77 3.52 -25.58
CA GLN A 29 7.59 2.68 -25.29
C GLN A 29 6.84 3.08 -24.01
N MET A 30 7.11 4.28 -23.46
CA MET A 30 6.51 4.72 -22.20
C MET A 30 5.15 5.39 -22.40
N LYS A 31 4.09 4.58 -22.43
CA LYS A 31 2.84 4.96 -21.76
C LYS A 31 2.93 4.40 -20.33
N ASN A 32 3.00 5.28 -19.33
CA ASN A 32 2.83 5.03 -17.87
C ASN A 32 4.01 4.56 -16.98
N ASN A 33 5.28 4.78 -17.32
CA ASN A 33 6.37 4.49 -16.37
C ASN A 33 6.96 5.77 -15.73
N LEU A 34 6.20 6.40 -14.82
CA LEU A 34 6.80 7.33 -13.86
C LEU A 34 7.58 6.51 -12.81
N ALA A 35 8.83 6.91 -12.56
CA ALA A 35 9.61 6.40 -11.42
C ALA A 35 9.03 7.03 -10.15
N PHE A 36 8.60 6.22 -9.18
CA PHE A 36 7.99 6.75 -7.96
C PHE A 36 9.00 7.58 -7.16
N VAL A 37 10.26 7.17 -7.10
CA VAL A 37 11.37 7.93 -6.50
C VAL A 37 11.39 9.39 -6.94
N LYS A 38 11.14 9.67 -8.22
CA LYS A 38 11.07 11.03 -8.74
C LYS A 38 9.83 11.80 -8.27
N LEU A 39 8.70 11.13 -8.08
CA LEU A 39 7.46 11.75 -7.56
C LEU A 39 7.59 12.16 -6.10
N PHE A 40 8.35 11.41 -5.29
CA PHE A 40 8.44 11.67 -3.85
C PHE A 40 9.73 12.36 -3.40
N GLY A 41 10.66 12.63 -4.32
CA GLY A 41 11.86 13.44 -4.06
C GLY A 41 12.82 12.86 -3.01
N ILE A 42 13.02 11.54 -2.99
CA ILE A 42 13.92 10.87 -2.02
C ILE A 42 14.97 9.98 -2.67
N GLU A 43 16.15 9.92 -2.06
CA GLU A 43 17.29 9.14 -2.56
C GLU A 43 17.31 7.69 -2.08
N GLN A 44 16.47 7.34 -1.10
CA GLN A 44 16.49 6.03 -0.44
C GLN A 44 15.09 5.45 -0.38
N PHE A 45 14.95 4.27 -1.01
CA PHE A 45 13.90 3.26 -0.88
C PHE A 45 12.46 3.70 -0.66
N MET A 46 11.59 3.15 -1.49
CA MET A 46 10.20 3.49 -1.46
C MET A 46 9.32 2.27 -1.45
N LEU A 47 8.51 2.17 -0.41
CA LEU A 47 7.35 1.31 -0.44
C LEU A 47 6.22 2.09 -1.11
N ILE A 48 5.79 1.60 -2.26
CA ILE A 48 4.96 2.35 -3.19
C ILE A 48 3.50 2.00 -3.00
N SER A 49 3.18 0.71 -2.84
CA SER A 49 1.80 0.25 -2.75
C SER A 49 1.69 -1.00 -1.89
N LEU A 50 0.67 -1.01 -1.02
CA LEU A 50 0.15 -2.19 -0.33
C LEU A 50 -1.22 -2.47 -0.96
N SER A 51 -1.31 -3.50 -1.80
CA SER A 51 -2.59 -3.90 -2.42
C SER A 51 -2.95 -5.30 -2.03
N HIS A 52 -3.72 -5.42 -0.94
CA HIS A 52 -4.17 -6.67 -0.30
C HIS A 52 -3.00 -7.59 0.09
N CYS A 53 -2.31 -8.13 -0.90
CA CYS A 53 -1.16 -9.03 -0.83
C CYS A 53 0.01 -8.65 -1.75
N HIS A 54 -0.14 -7.60 -2.56
CA HIS A 54 0.92 -7.08 -3.41
C HIS A 54 1.67 -6.01 -2.66
N LEU A 55 2.98 -6.17 -2.65
CA LEU A 55 3.92 -5.18 -2.16
C LEU A 55 4.74 -4.68 -3.35
N ILE A 56 4.72 -3.38 -3.58
CA ILE A 56 5.58 -2.75 -4.58
C ILE A 56 6.69 -1.99 -3.86
N THR A 57 7.93 -2.35 -4.16
CA THR A 57 9.12 -1.66 -3.64
C THR A 57 9.94 -1.09 -4.79
N GLU A 58 10.52 0.08 -4.57
CA GLU A 58 11.41 0.74 -5.51
C GLU A 58 12.68 1.23 -4.81
N GLU A 59 13.83 0.99 -5.44
CA GLU A 59 15.11 1.57 -5.08
C GLU A 59 15.61 2.46 -6.21
N MET A 60 16.20 3.60 -5.84
CA MET A 60 16.86 4.46 -6.81
C MET A 60 18.13 3.78 -7.31
N SER A 61 18.19 3.51 -8.61
CA SER A 61 19.46 3.18 -9.25
C SER A 61 20.35 4.43 -9.27
N PRO A 62 21.69 4.32 -9.19
CA PRO A 62 22.59 5.47 -9.32
C PRO A 62 22.25 6.33 -10.56
N LEU A 63 22.52 7.65 -10.43
CA LEU A 63 22.15 8.71 -11.37
C LEU A 63 22.20 8.25 -12.85
N ASN A 64 21.09 8.46 -13.57
CA ASN A 64 20.81 8.12 -14.98
C ASN A 64 20.37 6.69 -15.31
N ALA A 65 20.10 5.83 -14.33
CA ALA A 65 19.52 4.51 -14.57
C ALA A 65 18.01 4.42 -14.26
N CYS A 66 17.34 3.42 -14.85
CA CYS A 66 15.95 3.09 -14.52
C CYS A 66 15.85 2.65 -13.05
N PRO A 67 14.81 3.08 -12.30
CA PRO A 67 14.57 2.58 -10.95
C PRO A 67 14.40 1.05 -10.94
N TYR A 68 14.89 0.41 -9.89
CA TYR A 68 14.68 -1.03 -9.67
C TYR A 68 13.36 -1.23 -8.94
N HIS A 69 12.42 -1.91 -9.59
CA HIS A 69 11.13 -2.24 -9.00
C HIS A 69 11.09 -3.72 -8.64
N SER A 70 10.64 -4.03 -7.44
CA SER A 70 10.23 -5.39 -7.08
C SER A 70 8.74 -5.41 -6.76
N ILE A 71 8.01 -6.27 -7.46
CA ILE A 71 6.63 -6.59 -7.13
C ILE A 71 6.65 -7.93 -6.42
N ILE A 72 6.24 -7.93 -5.15
CA ILE A 72 6.15 -9.13 -4.33
C ILE A 72 4.68 -9.48 -4.19
N HIS A 73 4.26 -10.60 -4.78
CA HIS A 73 2.92 -11.15 -4.59
C HIS A 73 2.96 -12.15 -3.45
N MET A 74 2.19 -11.91 -2.39
CA MET A 74 2.15 -12.78 -1.21
C MET A 74 0.92 -13.69 -1.23
N SER A 75 1.08 -14.97 -0.90
CA SER A 75 -0.06 -15.89 -0.67
C SER A 75 0.03 -16.52 0.71
N GLY A 76 -1.09 -16.54 1.44
CA GLY A 76 -1.20 -17.18 2.77
C GLY A 76 -1.56 -18.66 2.70
N LEU A 77 -2.14 -19.10 1.58
CA LEU A 77 -2.49 -20.49 1.30
C LEU A 77 -1.56 -21.07 0.22
N SER A 78 -1.36 -22.39 0.23
CA SER A 78 -0.50 -23.11 -0.71
C SER A 78 -0.96 -23.02 -2.17
N ASN A 79 -2.24 -22.70 -2.41
CA ASN A 79 -2.74 -22.36 -3.74
C ASN A 79 -2.30 -20.93 -4.11
N GLN A 80 -1.37 -20.86 -5.06
CA GLN A 80 -0.56 -19.69 -5.47
C GLN A 80 -1.35 -18.47 -6.02
N TYR A 81 -2.69 -18.49 -6.02
CA TYR A 81 -3.50 -17.50 -6.74
C TYR A 81 -4.57 -16.81 -5.91
N ASN A 82 -4.81 -17.21 -4.67
CA ASN A 82 -5.77 -16.51 -3.81
C ASN A 82 -5.07 -15.85 -2.62
N CYS A 83 -5.07 -14.52 -2.65
CA CYS A 83 -4.50 -13.69 -1.61
C CYS A 83 -5.52 -12.70 -1.01
N SER A 84 -6.81 -12.89 -1.29
CA SER A 84 -7.91 -12.05 -0.78
C SER A 84 -7.92 -11.95 0.74
N ASP A 85 -7.30 -12.93 1.40
CA ASP A 85 -7.33 -13.12 2.84
C ASP A 85 -6.18 -12.43 3.58
N LEU A 86 -5.26 -11.79 2.86
CA LEU A 86 -4.14 -11.06 3.43
C LEU A 86 -4.40 -9.56 3.48
N THR A 87 -3.89 -8.92 4.52
CA THR A 87 -3.73 -7.47 4.58
C THR A 87 -2.30 -7.15 4.95
N LEU A 88 -1.72 -6.11 4.34
CA LEU A 88 -0.34 -5.71 4.56
C LEU A 88 -0.31 -4.30 5.15
N HIS A 89 0.53 -4.10 6.16
CA HIS A 89 0.87 -2.80 6.72
C HIS A 89 2.39 -2.60 6.73
N LEU A 90 2.82 -1.35 6.69
CA LEU A 90 4.23 -1.02 6.86
C LEU A 90 4.53 -0.70 8.32
N ILE A 91 5.58 -1.31 8.85
CA ILE A 91 6.21 -0.97 10.12
C ILE A 91 7.44 -0.11 9.81
N LEU A 92 7.35 1.17 10.16
CA LEU A 92 8.43 2.15 10.10
C LEU A 92 9.07 2.29 11.48
N ARG A 93 10.40 2.32 11.57
CA ARG A 93 11.16 2.62 12.79
C ARG A 93 12.34 3.51 12.41
N ASP A 94 12.69 4.42 13.31
CA ASP A 94 13.82 5.31 13.09
C ASP A 94 15.10 4.49 12.90
N ASN A 95 15.84 4.80 11.83
CA ASN A 95 17.11 4.16 11.48
C ASN A 95 17.04 2.64 11.25
N GLU A 96 15.85 2.05 11.04
CA GLU A 96 15.70 0.64 10.65
C GLU A 96 15.09 0.51 9.26
N VAL A 97 15.46 -0.57 8.56
CA VAL A 97 14.80 -0.93 7.29
C VAL A 97 13.32 -1.22 7.56
N PRO A 98 12.39 -0.66 6.78
CA PRO A 98 10.96 -0.93 6.92
C PRO A 98 10.65 -2.42 6.86
N LYS A 99 9.70 -2.86 7.70
CA LYS A 99 9.20 -4.25 7.74
C LYS A 99 7.75 -4.27 7.34
N VAL A 100 7.30 -5.37 6.72
CA VAL A 100 5.87 -5.56 6.43
C VAL A 100 5.24 -6.38 7.55
N LEU A 101 4.18 -5.84 8.11
CA LEU A 101 3.23 -6.58 8.92
C LEU A 101 2.19 -7.20 8.00
N ILE A 102 2.05 -8.51 8.06
CA ILE A 102 1.15 -9.31 7.25
C ILE A 102 0.07 -9.85 8.18
N LEU A 103 -1.18 -9.50 7.93
CA LEU A 103 -2.35 -9.97 8.67
C LEU A 103 -3.11 -10.99 7.81
N GLY A 104 -3.59 -12.06 8.44
CA GLY A 104 -4.39 -13.09 7.76
C GLY A 104 -4.85 -14.17 8.73
N ALA A 105 -5.14 -15.37 8.23
CA ALA A 105 -5.50 -16.52 9.05
C ALA A 105 -4.78 -17.81 8.61
N LYS A 106 -4.57 -18.73 9.55
CA LYS A 106 -3.96 -20.06 9.27
C LYS A 106 -4.82 -20.93 8.37
N ARG A 107 -6.13 -20.74 8.45
CA ARG A 107 -7.16 -21.46 7.69
C ARG A 107 -8.22 -20.46 7.29
N ILE A 108 -8.94 -20.74 6.21
CA ILE A 108 -10.11 -19.96 5.80
C ILE A 108 -11.03 -19.81 7.01
N TYR A 109 -11.32 -18.56 7.41
CA TYR A 109 -12.15 -18.20 8.56
C TYR A 109 -11.55 -18.44 9.96
N GLY A 110 -10.25 -18.71 10.07
CA GLY A 110 -9.55 -18.83 11.35
C GLY A 110 -9.37 -17.51 12.10
N ASN A 111 -8.72 -17.59 13.27
CA ASN A 111 -8.34 -16.40 14.03
C ASN A 111 -7.34 -15.55 13.23
N LEU A 112 -7.50 -14.23 13.36
CA LEU A 112 -6.59 -13.24 12.81
C LEU A 112 -5.22 -13.41 13.48
N ILE A 113 -4.21 -13.53 12.64
CA ILE A 113 -2.81 -13.64 13.04
C ILE A 113 -1.98 -12.63 12.26
N ALA A 114 -0.87 -12.26 12.85
CA ALA A 114 0.14 -11.40 12.25
C ALA A 114 1.38 -12.22 11.86
N GLN A 115 2.13 -11.78 10.88
CA GLN A 115 3.52 -12.18 10.65
C GLN A 115 4.28 -10.93 10.25
N GLN A 116 5.55 -10.83 10.63
CA GLN A 116 6.42 -9.78 10.11
C GLN A 116 7.38 -10.36 9.08
N LEU A 117 7.64 -9.60 8.03
CA LEU A 117 8.62 -9.91 7.02
C LEU A 117 9.53 -8.70 6.81
N GLN A 118 10.83 -8.92 6.82
CA GLN A 118 11.77 -7.89 6.38
C GLN A 118 11.73 -7.82 4.86
N ILE A 119 11.56 -6.60 4.33
CA ILE A 119 11.59 -6.37 2.89
C ILE A 119 13.03 -6.47 2.42
N SER A 120 13.31 -7.42 1.53
CA SER A 120 14.57 -7.41 0.79
C SER A 120 14.57 -6.22 -0.16
N LEU A 121 15.65 -5.45 -0.13
CA LEU A 121 15.86 -4.38 -1.10
C LEU A 121 15.89 -4.98 -2.52
N PRO A 122 15.28 -4.33 -3.52
CA PRO A 122 15.26 -4.85 -4.87
C PRO A 122 16.70 -5.00 -5.38
N GLY A 123 17.08 -6.21 -5.81
CA GLY A 123 18.36 -6.44 -6.48
C GLY A 123 18.45 -5.69 -7.81
N GLN A 124 19.64 -5.61 -8.41
CA GLN A 124 19.81 -5.00 -9.74
C GLN A 124 18.86 -5.69 -10.75
N LYS A 125 17.92 -4.90 -11.31
CA LYS A 125 16.86 -5.19 -12.31
C LYS A 125 15.42 -5.22 -11.73
N ARG A 126 14.44 -4.92 -12.60
CA ARG A 126 13.01 -5.13 -12.30
C ARG A 126 12.76 -6.61 -12.05
N SER A 127 12.11 -6.95 -10.93
CA SER A 127 11.77 -8.32 -10.60
C SER A 127 10.30 -8.47 -10.19
N PHE A 128 9.69 -9.57 -10.59
CA PHE A 128 8.41 -10.02 -10.06
C PHE A 128 8.70 -11.28 -9.25
N THR A 129 8.38 -11.25 -7.97
CA THR A 129 8.62 -12.37 -7.07
C THR A 129 7.31 -12.82 -6.46
N HIS A 130 6.99 -14.10 -6.63
CA HIS A 130 5.94 -14.72 -5.86
C HIS A 130 6.52 -15.23 -4.55
N MET A 131 5.98 -14.78 -3.43
CA MET A 131 6.39 -15.20 -2.10
C MET A 131 5.24 -15.90 -1.40
N HIS A 132 5.43 -17.18 -1.06
CA HIS A 132 4.49 -17.84 -0.18
C HIS A 132 4.81 -17.46 1.27
N VAL A 133 3.81 -16.89 1.97
CA VAL A 133 3.92 -16.51 3.37
C VAL A 133 3.24 -17.60 4.18
N ASN A 134 4.04 -18.47 4.79
CA ASN A 134 3.51 -19.54 5.63
C ASN A 134 2.99 -18.99 6.96
N LEU A 135 1.72 -18.58 6.96
CA LEU A 135 1.01 -18.10 8.14
C LEU A 135 0.74 -19.21 9.17
N GLU A 136 0.77 -20.49 8.81
CA GLU A 136 0.60 -21.60 9.76
C GLU A 136 1.70 -21.60 10.82
N SER A 137 2.90 -21.19 10.43
CA SER A 137 4.07 -21.04 11.30
C SER A 137 4.01 -19.81 12.21
N SER A 138 3.04 -18.92 12.01
CA SER A 138 2.90 -17.74 12.86
C SER A 138 2.40 -18.10 14.26
N TYR A 139 2.99 -17.43 15.25
CA TYR A 139 2.59 -17.49 16.66
C TYR A 139 1.97 -16.17 17.15
N TYR A 140 1.81 -15.16 16.29
CA TYR A 140 1.31 -13.84 16.69
C TYR A 140 -0.19 -13.76 16.49
N TYR A 141 -0.96 -14.15 17.50
CA TYR A 141 -2.41 -13.98 17.49
C TYR A 141 -2.78 -12.52 17.72
N ILE A 142 -3.76 -12.00 16.97
CA ILE A 142 -4.31 -10.68 17.18
C ILE A 142 -5.63 -10.84 17.93
N GLY A 143 -5.56 -10.65 19.24
CA GLY A 143 -6.69 -10.87 20.14
C GLY A 143 -7.08 -12.35 20.24
N ASN A 144 -7.96 -12.66 21.20
CA ASN A 144 -8.33 -14.04 21.48
C ASN A 144 -9.45 -14.57 20.55
N ASN A 145 -10.27 -13.69 19.97
CA ASN A 145 -11.49 -14.05 19.23
C ASN A 145 -11.77 -13.13 18.02
N VAL A 146 -10.74 -12.67 17.33
CA VAL A 146 -10.91 -11.92 16.07
C VAL A 146 -10.88 -12.91 14.91
N LEU A 147 -12.02 -13.18 14.30
CA LEU A 147 -12.07 -14.08 13.13
C LEU A 147 -11.76 -13.28 11.86
N GLN A 148 -10.92 -13.84 10.99
CA GLN A 148 -10.51 -13.17 9.75
C GLN A 148 -11.71 -12.87 8.82
N LYS A 149 -12.73 -13.75 8.77
CA LYS A 149 -13.98 -13.47 8.03
C LYS A 149 -14.77 -12.26 8.51
N GLN A 150 -14.57 -11.83 9.75
CA GLN A 150 -15.26 -10.67 10.28
C GLN A 150 -14.54 -9.38 9.90
N VAL A 151 -13.25 -9.44 9.58
CA VAL A 151 -12.43 -8.25 9.31
C VAL A 151 -12.86 -7.60 7.99
N ILE A 152 -13.26 -6.34 8.07
CA ILE A 152 -13.60 -5.50 6.90
C ILE A 152 -12.38 -4.70 6.46
N ALA A 153 -11.68 -4.13 7.44
CA ALA A 153 -10.50 -3.31 7.20
C ALA A 153 -9.60 -3.36 8.42
N THR A 154 -8.31 -3.13 8.17
CA THR A 154 -7.32 -2.89 9.21
C THR A 154 -6.57 -1.61 8.86
N LEU A 155 -6.21 -0.84 9.88
CA LEU A 155 -5.49 0.42 9.73
C LEU A 155 -4.39 0.46 10.78
N PHE A 156 -3.18 0.82 10.37
CA PHE A 156 -2.03 0.85 11.26
C PHE A 156 -1.47 2.25 11.41
N ASP A 157 -1.47 2.75 12.65
CA ASP A 157 -0.78 3.97 13.02
C ASP A 157 0.64 3.65 13.48
N ASN A 158 1.63 4.05 12.67
CA ASN A 158 3.03 3.86 12.98
C ASN A 158 3.52 4.68 14.18
N ASN A 159 2.92 5.84 14.44
CA ASN A 159 3.37 6.74 15.49
C ASN A 159 3.01 6.17 16.86
N GLU A 160 1.74 5.82 17.03
CA GLU A 160 1.21 5.28 18.29
C GLU A 160 1.36 3.75 18.40
N ARG A 161 1.84 3.09 17.34
CA ARG A 161 1.89 1.61 17.22
C ARG A 161 0.53 0.96 17.43
N MET A 162 -0.51 1.62 16.92
CA MET A 162 -1.89 1.18 17.08
C MET A 162 -2.38 0.47 15.82
N LEU A 163 -2.85 -0.76 15.98
CA LEU A 163 -3.58 -1.50 14.96
C LEU A 163 -5.08 -1.40 15.25
N TYR A 164 -5.82 -0.78 14.34
CA TYR A 164 -7.28 -0.75 14.38
C TYR A 164 -7.83 -1.84 13.48
N VAL A 165 -8.71 -2.67 14.02
CA VAL A 165 -9.39 -3.75 13.30
C VAL A 165 -10.87 -3.46 13.26
N LEU A 166 -11.36 -3.06 12.08
CA LEU A 166 -12.78 -2.87 11.83
C LEU A 166 -13.40 -4.19 11.38
N ARG A 167 -14.43 -4.67 12.09
CA ARG A 167 -15.06 -5.96 11.81
C ARG A 167 -16.59 -5.92 11.79
N ASN A 168 -17.17 -6.78 10.97
CA ASN A 168 -18.60 -7.08 10.93
C ASN A 168 -18.91 -8.27 11.85
N ILE A 169 -19.61 -8.03 12.96
CA ILE A 169 -19.90 -9.09 13.92
C ILE A 169 -21.07 -9.99 13.49
N THR A 170 -21.98 -9.53 12.63
CA THR A 170 -23.18 -10.29 12.25
C THR A 170 -22.93 -11.24 11.06
N LEU A 171 -21.82 -11.07 10.34
CA LEU A 171 -21.44 -11.90 9.18
C LEU A 171 -22.52 -12.00 8.09
N SER A 172 -23.40 -11.00 8.00
CA SER A 172 -24.48 -10.92 7.01
C SER A 172 -24.27 -9.72 6.10
N ASP A 173 -24.47 -9.93 4.79
CA ASP A 173 -24.37 -8.89 3.76
C ASP A 173 -25.54 -7.89 3.81
N GLY A 174 -26.69 -8.28 4.39
CA GLY A 174 -27.91 -7.46 4.43
C GLY A 174 -28.10 -6.63 5.70
N TYR A 175 -27.42 -6.99 6.80
CA TYR A 175 -27.44 -6.27 8.06
C TYR A 175 -26.12 -6.49 8.78
N PHE A 176 -25.27 -5.45 8.82
CA PHE A 176 -23.96 -5.53 9.45
C PHE A 176 -23.84 -4.56 10.62
N THR A 177 -23.44 -5.10 11.77
CA THR A 177 -23.04 -4.32 12.94
C THR A 177 -21.52 -4.21 12.92
N LEU A 178 -21.02 -2.98 12.81
CA LEU A 178 -19.59 -2.72 12.84
C LEU A 178 -19.09 -2.62 14.28
N GLU A 179 -17.93 -3.22 14.52
CA GLU A 179 -17.15 -3.06 15.74
C GLU A 179 -15.71 -2.70 15.36
N CYS A 180 -15.08 -1.82 16.12
CA CYS A 180 -13.64 -1.55 15.99
C CYS A 180 -12.92 -2.05 17.23
N ILE A 181 -11.86 -2.83 17.05
CA ILE A 181 -10.97 -3.24 18.14
C ILE A 181 -9.63 -2.55 17.92
N SER A 182 -9.09 -1.93 18.97
CA SER A 182 -7.77 -1.29 18.92
C SER A 182 -6.75 -2.13 19.68
N PHE A 183 -5.62 -2.41 19.04
CA PHE A 183 -4.50 -3.14 19.63
C PHE A 183 -3.25 -2.27 19.67
N TYR A 184 -2.54 -2.29 20.79
CA TYR A 184 -1.18 -1.77 20.87
C TYR A 184 -0.19 -2.86 20.43
N MET A 185 0.65 -2.53 19.45
CA MET A 185 1.69 -3.42 18.94
C MET A 185 3.01 -3.14 19.66
N GLN A 186 3.57 -4.16 20.32
CA GLN A 186 4.85 -4.09 21.01
C GLN A 186 5.88 -5.05 20.39
N PHE A 187 7.12 -4.60 20.28
CA PHE A 187 8.27 -5.46 20.01
C PHE A 187 8.76 -6.08 21.33
N ILE A 188 8.83 -7.40 21.39
CA ILE A 188 9.48 -8.10 22.50
C ILE A 188 10.97 -8.34 22.19
N SER A 189 11.75 -8.68 23.22
CA SER A 189 13.24 -8.68 23.22
C SER A 189 13.92 -9.52 22.13
N ASN A 190 13.21 -10.47 21.51
CA ASN A 190 13.68 -11.28 20.38
C ASN A 190 13.18 -10.77 19.01
N GLY A 191 12.70 -9.53 18.96
CA GLY A 191 12.15 -8.91 17.75
C GLY A 191 10.77 -9.42 17.35
N ARG A 192 10.17 -10.35 18.11
CA ARG A 192 8.80 -10.83 17.86
C ARG A 192 7.79 -9.73 18.18
N LEU A 193 6.60 -9.86 17.58
CA LEU A 193 5.49 -8.94 17.80
C LEU A 193 4.55 -9.48 18.87
N ASN A 194 4.03 -8.59 19.71
CA ASN A 194 2.91 -8.88 20.59
C ASN A 194 1.82 -7.82 20.39
N PHE A 195 0.55 -8.23 20.50
CA PHE A 195 -0.61 -7.36 20.31
C PHE A 195 -1.44 -7.35 21.60
N PHE A 196 -1.54 -6.19 22.24
CA PHE A 196 -2.35 -6.01 23.43
C PHE A 196 -3.67 -5.35 23.03
N GLU A 197 -4.78 -6.05 23.23
CA GLU A 197 -6.10 -5.45 23.06
C GLU A 197 -6.26 -4.32 24.07
N LEU A 198 -6.49 -3.10 23.59
CA LEU A 198 -6.73 -1.95 24.45
C LEU A 198 -8.22 -1.75 24.70
N ASN A 199 -9.01 -1.71 23.63
CA ASN A 199 -10.43 -1.37 23.68
C ASN A 199 -11.19 -2.01 22.53
N THR A 200 -12.47 -2.27 22.79
CA THR A 200 -13.45 -2.76 21.82
C THR A 200 -14.62 -1.79 21.76
N PHE A 201 -14.83 -1.18 20.59
CA PHE A 201 -15.84 -0.15 20.34
C PHE A 201 -16.99 -0.70 19.50
N ARG A 202 -18.16 -0.87 20.14
CA ARG A 202 -19.37 -1.45 19.51
C ARG A 202 -20.33 -0.44 18.90
N ASN A 203 -20.21 0.82 19.29
CA ASN A 203 -21.09 1.89 18.85
C ASN A 203 -20.47 2.64 17.65
N ILE A 204 -20.08 1.89 16.62
CA ILE A 204 -19.54 2.49 15.39
C ILE A 204 -20.65 3.24 14.68
N HIS A 205 -20.39 4.50 14.31
CA HIS A 205 -21.37 5.36 13.68
C HIS A 205 -21.82 4.77 12.33
N PRO A 206 -23.14 4.78 12.01
CA PRO A 206 -23.67 4.17 10.79
C PRO A 206 -23.08 4.71 9.48
N SER A 207 -22.56 5.94 9.46
CA SER A 207 -21.90 6.51 8.29
C SER A 207 -20.69 5.71 7.80
N ASN A 208 -20.08 4.89 8.68
CA ASN A 208 -18.97 4.01 8.31
C ASN A 208 -19.39 2.90 7.35
N ASN A 209 -20.68 2.58 7.28
CA ASN A 209 -21.22 1.59 6.34
C ASN A 209 -21.04 2.03 4.88
N GLU A 210 -20.89 3.33 4.64
CA GLU A 210 -20.70 3.91 3.31
C GLU A 210 -19.21 4.15 2.97
N ARG A 211 -18.30 3.88 3.93
CA ARG A 211 -16.86 4.11 3.79
C ARG A 211 -16.17 2.79 3.46
N ILE A 212 -15.61 2.72 2.27
CA ILE A 212 -14.98 1.51 1.72
C ILE A 212 -13.52 1.77 1.41
N LEU A 213 -12.74 0.70 1.20
CA LEU A 213 -11.34 0.78 0.75
C LEU A 213 -10.48 1.69 1.63
N TRP A 214 -10.53 1.41 2.92
CA TRP A 214 -9.69 2.05 3.91
C TRP A 214 -8.21 1.72 3.66
N THR A 215 -7.34 2.71 3.81
CA THR A 215 -5.88 2.52 3.72
C THR A 215 -5.15 3.60 4.54
N GLU A 216 -3.95 3.32 4.99
CA GLU A 216 -3.05 4.27 5.62
C GLU A 216 -2.02 4.85 4.63
N ASP A 217 -1.62 6.10 4.85
CA ASP A 217 -0.33 6.62 4.37
C ASP A 217 0.65 6.58 5.55
N PRO A 218 1.57 5.60 5.56
CA PRO A 218 2.45 5.39 6.71
C PRO A 218 3.46 6.53 6.90
N TYR A 219 3.62 7.41 5.92
CA TYR A 219 4.60 8.51 5.96
C TYR A 219 3.99 9.87 6.32
N HIS A 220 2.68 10.07 6.13
CA HIS A 220 2.02 11.35 6.38
C HIS A 220 0.99 11.32 7.52
N HIS A 221 0.95 10.24 8.30
CA HIS A 221 0.06 10.13 9.47
C HIS A 221 -1.41 10.42 9.12
N LYS A 222 -1.87 9.82 8.02
CA LYS A 222 -3.24 9.95 7.54
C LYS A 222 -3.80 8.61 7.18
N PHE A 223 -5.09 8.43 7.44
CA PHE A 223 -5.89 7.38 6.83
C PHE A 223 -6.71 7.96 5.69
N TYR A 224 -7.02 7.09 4.74
CA TYR A 224 -7.84 7.39 3.59
C TYR A 224 -8.97 6.39 3.49
N TYR A 225 -10.09 6.84 2.94
CA TYR A 225 -11.20 5.97 2.60
C TYR A 225 -11.92 6.53 1.38
N VAL A 226 -12.72 5.66 0.78
CA VAL A 226 -13.53 5.97 -0.39
C VAL A 226 -15.00 6.02 0.01
N LYS A 227 -15.73 7.00 -0.54
CA LYS A 227 -17.19 7.02 -0.49
C LYS A 227 -17.76 7.13 -1.90
N LYS A 228 -18.70 6.24 -2.23
CA LYS A 228 -19.49 6.31 -3.47
C LYS A 228 -20.66 7.27 -3.27
N ARG A 229 -20.83 8.23 -4.18
CA ARG A 229 -21.99 9.13 -4.19
C ARG A 229 -23.06 8.62 -5.15
N THR A 230 -24.27 9.14 -4.93
CA THR A 230 -25.46 8.83 -5.73
C THR A 230 -25.38 9.30 -7.18
N ASP A 231 -24.47 10.24 -7.50
CA ASP A 231 -24.22 10.76 -8.85
C ASP A 231 -23.12 9.98 -9.61
N ASN A 232 -22.90 8.71 -9.26
CA ASN A 232 -21.83 7.85 -9.79
C ASN A 232 -20.41 8.44 -9.63
N LYS A 233 -20.23 9.42 -8.74
CA LYS A 233 -18.90 9.91 -8.38
C LYS A 233 -18.34 9.14 -7.22
N ILE A 234 -17.03 8.94 -7.27
CA ILE A 234 -16.26 8.39 -6.17
C ILE A 234 -15.39 9.49 -5.61
N ILE A 235 -15.37 9.64 -4.29
CA ILE A 235 -14.53 10.62 -3.61
C ILE A 235 -13.59 9.89 -2.65
N ILE A 236 -12.31 10.20 -2.73
CA ILE A 236 -11.31 9.82 -1.73
C ILE A 236 -11.31 10.91 -0.65
N TYR A 237 -11.38 10.47 0.60
CA TYR A 237 -11.28 11.31 1.77
C TYR A 237 -10.02 10.97 2.54
N SER A 238 -9.40 11.97 3.15
CA SER A 238 -8.30 11.82 4.10
C SER A 238 -8.74 12.23 5.51
N ILE A 239 -8.28 11.52 6.51
CA ILE A 239 -8.38 11.87 7.93
C ILE A 239 -6.99 11.86 8.56
N PRO A 240 -6.66 12.77 9.47
CA PRO A 240 -5.52 12.60 10.37
C PRO A 240 -5.68 11.32 11.20
N CYS A 241 -4.57 10.64 11.54
CA CYS A 241 -4.62 9.42 12.35
C CYS A 241 -5.29 9.67 13.71
N GLU A 242 -5.02 10.80 14.36
CA GLU A 242 -5.59 11.20 15.65
C GLU A 242 -7.12 11.36 15.63
N ASP A 243 -7.70 11.58 14.44
CA ASP A 243 -9.14 11.76 14.23
C ASP A 243 -9.87 10.43 13.96
N ILE A 244 -9.18 9.28 13.94
CA ILE A 244 -9.78 7.98 13.60
C ILE A 244 -10.95 7.63 14.51
N MET A 245 -10.83 7.84 15.82
CA MET A 245 -11.90 7.52 16.77
C MET A 245 -13.10 8.45 16.62
N GLN A 246 -12.90 9.76 16.42
CA GLN A 246 -14.00 10.69 16.12
C GLN A 246 -14.68 10.31 14.80
N THR A 247 -13.90 9.88 13.82
CA THR A 247 -14.41 9.43 12.52
C THR A 247 -15.27 8.18 12.67
N LEU A 248 -14.80 7.18 13.44
CA LEU A 248 -15.50 5.91 13.63
C LEU A 248 -16.71 6.02 14.57
N LEU A 249 -16.60 6.76 15.68
CA LEU A 249 -17.63 6.82 16.73
C LEU A 249 -18.65 7.94 16.52
N ASP A 250 -18.21 9.12 16.08
CA ASP A 250 -19.08 10.29 15.91
C ASP A 250 -19.50 10.48 14.45
N GLY A 251 -18.94 9.69 13.53
CA GLY A 251 -19.22 9.82 12.10
C GLY A 251 -18.59 11.06 11.45
N LYS A 252 -17.62 11.72 12.12
CA LYS A 252 -16.91 12.89 11.59
C LYS A 252 -16.40 12.58 10.17
N PRO A 253 -16.74 13.38 9.14
CA PRO A 253 -16.26 13.14 7.79
C PRO A 253 -14.79 13.58 7.66
N GLY A 254 -14.03 12.86 6.82
CA GLY A 254 -12.72 13.31 6.38
C GLY A 254 -12.77 14.50 5.42
N LYS A 255 -11.59 15.01 5.08
CA LYS A 255 -11.42 16.05 4.06
C LYS A 255 -11.37 15.41 2.67
N PRO A 256 -12.17 15.86 1.70
CA PRO A 256 -12.11 15.33 0.34
C PRO A 256 -10.77 15.70 -0.31
N VAL A 257 -10.11 14.74 -0.95
CA VAL A 257 -8.81 14.96 -1.62
C VAL A 257 -8.90 14.81 -3.14
N GLN A 258 -9.71 13.87 -3.63
CA GLN A 258 -9.79 13.55 -5.06
C GLN A 258 -11.21 13.08 -5.43
N ILE A 259 -11.66 13.41 -6.65
CA ILE A 259 -12.97 13.00 -7.18
C ILE A 259 -12.81 12.32 -8.53
N PHE A 260 -13.44 11.16 -8.70
CA PHE A 260 -13.49 10.40 -9.96
C PHE A 260 -14.93 10.30 -10.47
N ARG A 261 -15.10 10.34 -11.79
CA ARG A 261 -16.39 10.09 -12.45
C ARG A 261 -16.43 8.64 -12.93
N GLU A 262 -17.51 7.93 -12.61
CA GLU A 262 -17.86 6.61 -13.19
C GLU A 262 -16.75 5.55 -13.15
N ALA A 263 -15.99 5.49 -12.05
CA ALA A 263 -15.00 4.43 -11.85
C ALA A 263 -15.61 3.28 -11.04
N ASN A 264 -15.32 2.04 -11.42
CA ASN A 264 -15.48 0.90 -10.52
C ASN A 264 -14.15 0.68 -9.80
N LEU A 265 -13.95 1.44 -8.72
CA LEU A 265 -12.71 1.44 -7.95
C LEU A 265 -12.59 0.11 -7.18
N ARG A 266 -11.50 -0.62 -7.43
CA ARG A 266 -11.23 -1.94 -6.83
C ARG A 266 -10.17 -1.86 -5.74
N HIS A 267 -9.23 -0.94 -5.86
CA HIS A 267 -8.12 -0.80 -4.92
C HIS A 267 -7.71 0.66 -4.76
N LEU A 268 -7.29 0.99 -3.53
CA LEU A 268 -6.67 2.23 -3.15
C LEU A 268 -5.49 1.92 -2.23
N SER A 269 -4.32 2.45 -2.54
CA SER A 269 -3.19 2.56 -1.62
C SER A 269 -2.65 3.98 -1.69
N VAL A 270 -2.21 4.53 -0.55
CA VAL A 270 -1.58 5.84 -0.51
C VAL A 270 -0.23 5.71 0.17
N SER A 271 0.79 6.28 -0.44
CA SER A 271 2.14 6.35 0.13
C SER A 271 2.66 7.75 -0.15
N ARG A 272 3.13 8.46 0.88
CA ARG A 272 3.66 9.82 0.74
C ARG A 272 2.76 10.75 -0.08
N GLY A 273 1.45 10.66 0.13
CA GLY A 273 0.45 11.53 -0.47
C GLY A 273 0.16 11.23 -1.95
N VAL A 274 0.84 10.26 -2.56
CA VAL A 274 0.50 9.75 -3.89
C VAL A 274 -0.43 8.57 -3.72
N ALA A 275 -1.57 8.63 -4.41
CA ALA A 275 -2.55 7.56 -4.41
C ALA A 275 -2.37 6.68 -5.66
N ILE A 276 -2.34 5.37 -5.42
CA ILE A 276 -2.32 4.33 -6.44
C ILE A 276 -3.67 3.64 -6.40
N ILE A 277 -4.35 3.65 -7.54
CA ILE A 277 -5.76 3.32 -7.63
C ILE A 277 -5.95 2.36 -8.79
N ASP A 278 -6.52 1.19 -8.52
CA ASP A 278 -6.94 0.29 -9.58
C ASP A 278 -8.44 0.42 -9.82
N ILE A 279 -8.81 0.72 -11.06
CA ILE A 279 -10.19 0.84 -11.52
C ILE A 279 -10.49 -0.26 -12.55
N LEU A 280 -11.70 -0.81 -12.50
CA LEU A 280 -12.19 -1.73 -13.52
C LEU A 280 -12.92 -0.92 -14.61
N ASP A 281 -12.40 -0.97 -15.84
CA ASP A 281 -12.94 -0.30 -17.01
C ASP A 281 -13.07 -1.29 -18.17
N ASN A 282 -14.31 -1.56 -18.61
CA ASN A 282 -14.63 -2.51 -19.68
C ASN A 282 -14.01 -3.90 -19.49
N GLY A 283 -14.00 -4.40 -18.25
CA GLY A 283 -13.44 -5.71 -17.90
C GLY A 283 -11.91 -5.73 -17.72
N ASN A 284 -11.22 -4.62 -18.01
CA ASN A 284 -9.79 -4.49 -17.80
C ASN A 284 -9.49 -3.67 -16.53
N VAL A 285 -8.47 -4.09 -15.78
CA VAL A 285 -7.96 -3.30 -14.66
C VAL A 285 -7.03 -2.22 -15.21
N LYS A 286 -7.33 -0.96 -14.91
CA LYS A 286 -6.46 0.19 -15.19
C LYS A 286 -5.95 0.75 -13.87
N GLN A 287 -4.64 0.99 -13.81
CA GLN A 287 -4.01 1.67 -12.68
C GLN A 287 -3.90 3.17 -12.96
N LEU A 288 -4.26 3.97 -11.97
CA LEU A 288 -4.12 5.43 -11.92
C LEU A 288 -3.17 5.79 -10.77
N ILE A 289 -2.32 6.78 -11.02
CA ILE A 289 -1.41 7.35 -10.03
C ILE A 289 -1.74 8.84 -9.97
N THR A 290 -2.06 9.36 -8.79
CA THR A 290 -2.45 10.77 -8.58
C THR A 290 -1.86 11.35 -7.33
#